data_AF-A0A659XY09-F1
#
_entry.id   AF-A0A659XY09-F1
#
_cell.length_a   1.000
_cell.length_b   1.000
_cell.length_c   1.000
_cell.angle_alpha   90.00
_cell.angle_beta   90.00
_cell.angle_gamma   90.00
#
_symmetry.space_group_name_H-M   'P 1'
#
loop_
_entity.id
_entity.type
_entity.pdbx_description
1 polymer ?
#
loop_
_entity_poly.entity_id
_entity_poly.type
_entity_poly.pdbx_seq_one_letter_code
_entity_poly.pdbx_strand_id
1 'polypeptide(L)'
;SMKGWKYAVDNSDEAAEIVMDNGGQDENHQKRMMGEVAKLIDNADGKLDPATYERTAKALLDQKIIAKEPSGAYTTAITDKAIK
;
A
#
# COMPACT_ATOMS: atom_id res chain seq x y z
N SER A 1 5.51 -7.05 4.44
CA SER A 1 6.95 -6.67 4.57
C SER A 1 7.44 -6.18 3.21
N MET A 2 8.52 -5.39 3.14
CA MET A 2 9.04 -4.91 1.83
C MET A 2 9.46 -6.06 0.91
N LYS A 3 10.02 -7.14 1.47
CA LYS A 3 10.38 -8.35 0.73
C LYS A 3 9.17 -9.06 0.12
N GLY A 4 8.04 -9.12 0.83
CA GLY A 4 6.82 -9.73 0.31
C GLY A 4 6.24 -8.96 -0.88
N TRP A 5 6.27 -7.62 -0.82
CA TRP A 5 5.85 -6.80 -1.95
C TRP A 5 6.78 -6.94 -3.15
N LYS A 6 8.11 -6.95 -2.92
CA LYS A 6 9.07 -7.23 -3.98
C LYS A 6 8.81 -8.60 -4.63
N TYR A 7 8.57 -9.63 -3.81
CA TYR A 7 8.22 -10.96 -4.31
C TYR A 7 6.95 -10.92 -5.17
N ALA A 8 5.90 -10.25 -4.70
CA ALA A 8 4.64 -10.15 -5.43
C ALA A 8 4.78 -9.41 -6.76
N VAL A 9 5.63 -8.38 -6.84
CA VAL A 9 5.95 -7.70 -8.09
C VAL A 9 6.71 -8.65 -9.04
N ASP A 10 7.80 -9.25 -8.55
CA ASP A 10 8.67 -10.12 -9.35
C ASP A 10 7.96 -11.43 -9.79
N ASN A 11 6.94 -11.88 -9.05
CA ASN A 11 6.20 -13.13 -9.25
C ASN A 11 4.68 -12.88 -9.26
N SER A 12 4.22 -11.92 -10.08
CA SER A 12 2.84 -11.44 -10.05
C SER A 12 1.77 -12.52 -10.28
N ASP A 13 2.01 -13.51 -11.14
CA ASP A 13 1.06 -14.60 -11.37
C ASP A 13 0.92 -15.52 -10.14
N GLU A 14 2.05 -15.91 -9.55
CA GLU A 14 2.06 -16.73 -8.33
C GLU A 14 1.45 -15.97 -7.15
N ALA A 15 1.72 -14.66 -7.04
CA ALA A 15 1.10 -13.83 -6.02
C ALA A 15 -0.43 -13.74 -6.18
N ALA A 16 -0.94 -13.70 -7.41
CA ALA A 16 -2.37 -13.78 -7.68
C ALA A 16 -2.95 -15.15 -7.31
N GLU A 17 -2.22 -16.24 -7.54
CA GLU A 17 -2.62 -17.60 -7.15
C GLU A 17 -2.69 -17.75 -5.62
N ILE A 18 -1.74 -17.19 -4.87
CA ILE A 18 -1.80 -17.13 -3.40
C ILE A 18 -3.08 -16.41 -2.93
N VAL A 19 -3.49 -15.34 -3.61
CA VAL A 19 -4.75 -14.64 -3.28
C VAL A 19 -5.97 -15.53 -3.57
N MET A 20 -5.96 -16.28 -4.68
CA MET A 20 -7.02 -17.23 -5.01
C MET A 20 -7.17 -18.33 -3.94
N ASP A 21 -6.05 -18.89 -3.46
CA ASP A 21 -6.04 -19.89 -2.38
C ASP A 21 -6.65 -19.39 -1.07
N ASN A 22 -6.71 -18.06 -0.89
CA ASN A 22 -7.24 -17.39 0.29
C ASN A 22 -8.61 -16.74 0.06
N GLY A 23 -9.36 -17.16 -0.97
CA GLY A 23 -10.73 -16.71 -1.23
C GLY A 23 -10.85 -15.57 -2.25
N GLY A 24 -9.86 -15.43 -3.14
CA GLY A 24 -9.96 -14.55 -4.30
C GLY A 24 -11.16 -14.88 -5.19
N GLN A 25 -11.75 -13.86 -5.79
CA GLN A 25 -12.99 -14.01 -6.57
C GLN A 25 -12.82 -14.81 -7.87
N ASP A 26 -11.91 -14.39 -8.74
CA ASP A 26 -11.68 -14.94 -10.08
C ASP A 26 -10.20 -14.80 -10.46
N GLU A 27 -9.62 -15.84 -11.06
CA GLU A 27 -8.19 -15.93 -11.34
C GLU A 27 -7.73 -14.86 -12.35
N ASN A 28 -8.46 -14.69 -13.45
CA ASN A 28 -8.14 -13.68 -14.46
C ASN A 28 -8.21 -12.28 -13.83
N HIS A 29 -9.19 -12.06 -12.96
CA HIS A 29 -9.30 -10.82 -12.20
C HIS A 29 -8.10 -10.61 -11.28
N GLN A 30 -7.67 -11.61 -10.51
CA GLN A 30 -6.53 -11.46 -9.58
C GLN A 30 -5.22 -11.24 -10.32
N LYS A 31 -4.96 -11.96 -11.43
CA LYS A 31 -3.77 -11.75 -12.26
C LYS A 31 -3.71 -10.34 -12.82
N ARG A 32 -4.85 -9.84 -13.33
CA ARG A 32 -4.96 -8.44 -13.79
C ARG A 32 -4.73 -7.45 -12.64
N MET A 33 -5.36 -7.67 -11.48
CA MET A 33 -5.22 -6.78 -10.31
C MET A 33 -3.79 -6.73 -9.79
N MET A 34 -3.10 -7.87 -9.68
CA MET A 34 -1.71 -7.92 -9.24
C MET A 34 -0.80 -7.18 -10.22
N GLY A 35 -1.03 -7.32 -11.53
CA GLY A 35 -0.30 -6.53 -12.55
C GLY A 35 -0.51 -5.02 -12.42
N GLU A 36 -1.73 -4.54 -12.13
CA GLU A 36 -1.96 -3.11 -11.88
C GLU A 36 -1.33 -2.63 -10.57
N VAL A 37 -1.38 -3.44 -9.51
CA VAL A 37 -0.72 -3.14 -8.23
C VAL A 37 0.79 -3.05 -8.41
N ALA A 38 1.40 -3.93 -9.22
CA ALA A 38 2.84 -3.91 -9.49
C ALA A 38 3.30 -2.57 -10.09
N LYS A 39 2.51 -1.99 -11.01
CA LYS A 39 2.80 -0.66 -11.59
C LYS A 39 2.82 0.46 -10.55
N LEU A 40 1.99 0.36 -9.51
CA LEU A 40 1.95 1.34 -8.41
C LEU A 40 3.15 1.20 -7.47
N ILE A 41 3.74 0.00 -7.39
CA ILE A 41 4.86 -0.31 -6.49
C ILE A 41 6.22 -0.02 -7.14
N ASP A 42 6.35 -0.17 -8.46
CA ASP A 42 7.63 -0.09 -9.20
C ASP A 42 8.47 1.16 -8.90
N ASN A 43 7.85 2.26 -8.49
CA ASN A 43 8.51 3.52 -8.13
C ASN A 43 8.35 3.92 -6.65
N ALA A 44 8.03 2.97 -5.76
CA ALA A 44 7.76 3.23 -4.35
C ALA A 44 8.66 2.40 -3.42
N ASP A 45 9.31 3.06 -2.45
CA ASP A 45 10.07 2.40 -1.38
C ASP A 45 9.19 2.03 -0.17
N GLY A 46 7.89 2.34 -0.24
CA GLY A 46 6.91 2.08 0.81
C GLY A 46 7.00 3.06 1.99
N LYS A 47 7.78 4.14 1.90
CA LYS A 47 7.73 5.23 2.88
C LYS A 47 6.45 6.02 2.74
N LEU A 48 5.96 6.50 3.88
CA LEU A 48 4.91 7.51 3.90
C LEU A 48 5.45 8.82 3.31
N ASP A 49 4.72 9.41 2.38
CA ASP A 49 4.91 10.80 1.97
C ASP A 49 4.16 11.74 2.95
N PRO A 50 4.87 12.56 3.75
CA PRO A 50 4.25 13.47 4.71
C PRO A 50 3.28 14.46 4.05
N ALA A 51 3.56 14.92 2.82
CA ALA A 51 2.69 15.87 2.13
C ALA A 51 1.35 15.24 1.77
N THR A 52 1.34 13.96 1.37
CA THR A 52 0.12 13.20 1.12
C THR A 52 -0.69 12.95 2.40
N TYR A 53 -0.01 12.73 3.53
CA TYR A 53 -0.65 12.65 4.85
C TYR A 53 -1.32 13.97 5.24
N GLU A 54 -0.58 15.09 5.18
CA GLU A 54 -1.08 16.42 5.53
C GLU A 54 -2.29 16.83 4.68
N ARG A 55 -2.19 16.60 3.36
CA ARG A 55 -3.31 16.83 2.43
C ARG A 55 -4.55 16.03 2.81
N THR A 56 -4.37 14.76 3.18
CA THR A 56 -5.48 13.87 3.58
C THR A 56 -6.10 14.34 4.90
N ALA A 57 -5.28 14.61 5.92
CA ALA A 57 -5.75 15.08 7.21
C ALA A 57 -6.56 16.39 7.06
N LYS A 58 -6.05 17.34 6.28
CA LYS A 58 -6.76 18.57 5.95
C LYS A 58 -8.09 18.32 5.24
N ALA A 59 -8.10 17.49 4.20
CA ALA A 59 -9.31 17.19 3.45
C ALA A 59 -10.42 16.57 4.33
N LEU A 60 -10.06 15.71 5.29
CA LEU A 60 -11.00 15.10 6.23
C LEU A 60 -11.52 16.11 7.28
N LEU A 61 -10.67 17.04 7.73
CA LEU A 61 -11.05 18.10 8.66
C LEU A 61 -12.01 19.09 8.00
N ASP A 62 -11.69 19.54 6.79
CA ASP A 62 -12.52 20.49 6.02
C ASP A 62 -13.93 19.92 5.74
N GLN A 63 -14.01 18.61 5.48
CA GLN A 63 -15.27 17.89 5.28
C GLN A 63 -15.99 17.53 6.60
N LYS A 64 -15.41 17.87 7.76
CA LYS A 64 -15.93 17.53 9.08
C LYS A 64 -16.12 16.03 9.32
N ILE A 65 -15.35 15.19 8.62
CA ILE A 65 -15.29 13.74 8.85
C ILE A 65 -14.55 13.47 10.17
N ILE A 66 -13.51 14.25 10.44
CA ILE A 66 -12.81 14.27 11.74
C ILE A 66 -12.98 15.65 12.39
N ALA A 67 -12.98 15.68 13.73
CA ALA A 67 -13.23 16.90 14.49
C ALA A 67 -11.95 17.69 14.86
N LYS A 68 -10.78 17.06 14.79
CA LYS A 68 -9.48 17.63 15.17
C LYS A 68 -8.37 17.04 14.32
N GLU A 69 -7.25 17.75 14.23
CA GLU A 69 -6.05 17.22 13.60
C GLU A 69 -5.55 15.97 14.34
N PRO A 70 -5.19 14.91 13.61
CA PRO A 70 -4.65 13.69 14.19
C PRO A 70 -3.22 13.91 14.73
N SER A 71 -2.90 13.30 15.88
CA SER A 71 -1.55 13.28 16.45
C SER A 71 -1.07 11.83 16.64
N GLY A 72 0.21 11.57 16.36
CA GLY A 72 0.79 10.22 16.48
C GLY A 72 0.17 9.16 15.55
N ALA A 73 -0.47 9.57 14.44
CA ALA A 73 -1.24 8.68 13.57
C ALA A 73 -0.40 7.81 12.63
N TYR A 74 0.92 8.04 12.57
CA TYR A 74 1.85 7.24 11.80
C TYR A 74 3.23 7.19 12.47
N THR A 75 4.07 6.26 12.03
CA THR A 75 5.49 6.19 12.39
C THR A 75 6.32 5.82 11.16
N THR A 76 7.50 6.42 11.02
CA THR A 76 8.48 6.05 9.98
C THR A 76 9.54 5.10 10.51
N ALA A 77 9.58 4.83 11.82
CA ALA A 77 10.67 4.10 12.47
C ALA A 77 10.91 2.68 11.91
N ILE A 78 9.86 2.06 11.35
CA ILE A 78 9.96 0.72 10.74
C ILE A 78 10.44 0.82 9.29
N THR A 79 9.86 1.72 8.49
CA THR A 79 10.24 1.92 7.08
C THR A 79 11.67 2.45 6.97
N ASP A 80 12.08 3.35 7.87
CA ASP A 80 13.44 3.90 7.93
C ASP A 80 14.49 2.84 8.27
N LYS A 81 14.11 1.79 9.01
CA LYS A 81 14.97 0.63 9.28
C LYS A 81 14.98 -0.38 8.14
N ALA A 82 13.90 -0.47 7.37
CA ALA A 82 13.73 -1.48 6.32
C ALA A 82 14.41 -1.11 4.99
N ILE A 83 14.68 0.18 4.74
CA ILE A 83 15.17 0.72 3.45
C ILE A 83 16.65 1.17 3.56
N LYS A 84 17.41 0.55 4.48
CA LYS A 84 18.86 0.76 4.59
C LYS A 84 19.64 -0.18 3.70
#